data_AF-A0A9E0STH2-F1
#
_entry.id   AF-A0A9E0STH2-F1
#
_cell.length_a   1.000
_cell.length_b   1.000
_cell.length_c   1.000
_cell.angle_alpha   90.00
_cell.angle_beta   90.00
_cell.angle_gamma   90.00
#
_symmetry.space_group_name_H-M   'P 1'
#
loop_
_entity.id
_entity.type
_entity.pdbx_description
1 polymer ?
#
loop_
_entity_poly.entity_id
_entity_poly.type
_entity_poly.pdbx_seq_one_letter_code
_entity_poly.pdbx_strand_id
1 'polypeptide(L)'
;MQSLKYTRWVVSEPQHLTAEALLRFASAALAKASRALAALAHGLAKPAAPTRDPRLEFYSEAGAPEGALYLDGELVGYVEGVRRL
;
A
#
# COMPACT_ATOMS: atom_id res chain seq x y z
N MET A 1 0.90 7.78 70.45
CA MET A 1 2.03 8.47 69.81
C MET A 1 2.47 7.64 68.60
N GLN A 2 2.01 8.00 67.41
CA GLN A 2 2.24 7.24 66.17
C GLN A 2 3.55 7.67 65.52
N SER A 3 4.47 6.72 65.34
CA SER A 3 5.73 6.92 64.61
C SER A 3 5.50 6.63 63.14
N LEU A 4 5.25 7.67 62.35
CA LEU A 4 5.17 7.59 60.89
C LEU A 4 6.56 7.23 60.33
N LYS A 5 6.72 5.97 59.93
CA LYS A 5 7.87 5.52 59.15
C LYS A 5 7.75 6.14 57.75
N TYR A 6 8.57 7.16 57.47
CA TYR A 6 8.70 7.69 56.13
C TYR A 6 9.34 6.62 55.23
N THR A 7 8.51 6.00 54.41
CA THR A 7 8.96 5.13 53.33
C THR A 7 9.74 5.99 52.33
N ARG A 8 11.07 5.92 52.39
CA ARG A 8 11.98 6.48 51.39
C ARG A 8 11.76 5.71 50.09
N TRP A 9 11.06 6.32 49.13
CA TRP A 9 10.98 5.83 47.76
C TRP A 9 12.37 5.91 47.13
N VAL A 10 12.98 4.76 46.89
CA VAL A 10 14.21 4.66 46.11
C VAL A 10 13.79 4.68 44.64
N VAL A 11 14.11 5.77 43.95
CA VAL A 11 14.00 5.84 42.49
C VAL A 11 15.10 4.93 41.92
N SER A 12 14.70 3.81 41.34
CA SER A 12 15.62 2.89 40.66
C SER A 12 15.88 3.41 39.25
N GLU A 13 17.03 4.06 39.00
CA GLU A 13 17.53 4.33 37.65
C GLU A 13 18.85 3.58 37.44
N PRO A 14 18.90 2.63 36.48
CA PRO A 14 19.75 2.85 35.30
C PRO A 14 19.28 2.16 33.98
N GLN A 15 18.05 1.65 33.87
CA GLN A 15 17.67 0.74 32.75
C GLN A 15 17.18 1.44 31.46
N HIS A 16 16.90 2.75 31.51
CA HIS A 16 16.24 3.47 30.41
C HIS A 16 17.15 3.72 29.20
N LEU A 17 18.45 3.93 29.43
CA LEU A 17 19.41 4.25 28.37
C LEU A 17 19.60 3.11 27.37
N THR A 18 19.59 1.86 27.83
CA THR A 18 19.75 0.67 26.98
C THR A 18 18.48 0.36 26.20
N ALA A 19 17.30 0.57 26.79
CA ALA A 19 16.02 0.36 26.12
C ALA A 19 15.82 1.36 24.97
N GLU A 20 16.16 2.63 25.18
CA GLU A 20 16.11 3.66 24.13
C GLU A 20 17.08 3.38 22.98
N ALA A 21 18.31 2.96 23.29
CA ALA A 21 19.28 2.59 22.28
C ALA A 21 18.80 1.40 21.43
N LEU A 22 18.20 0.38 22.07
CA LEU A 22 17.63 -0.77 21.38
C LEU A 22 16.46 -0.39 20.48
N LEU A 23 15.56 0.48 20.97
CA LEU A 23 14.42 0.98 20.19
C LEU A 23 14.87 1.81 18.98
N ARG A 24 15.89 2.67 19.14
CA ARG A 24 16.47 3.44 18.03
C ARG A 24 17.14 2.54 17.00
N PHE A 25 17.82 1.49 17.45
CA PHE A 25 18.40 0.51 16.54
C PHE A 25 17.30 -0.26 15.77
N ALA A 26 16.28 -0.74 16.48
CA ALA A 26 15.16 -1.44 15.88
C ALA A 26 14.41 -0.57 14.86
N SER A 27 14.16 0.71 15.16
CA SER A 27 13.50 1.62 14.23
C SER A 27 14.35 1.92 12.99
N ALA A 28 15.66 2.13 13.16
CA ALA A 28 16.58 2.32 12.05
C ALA A 28 16.66 1.06 11.15
N ALA A 29 16.68 -0.12 11.75
CA ALA A 29 16.66 -1.39 11.04
C ALA A 29 15.35 -1.57 10.24
N LEU A 30 14.20 -1.29 10.86
CA LEU A 30 12.89 -1.34 10.19
C LEU A 30 12.82 -0.38 9.02
N ALA A 31 13.22 0.88 9.22
CA ALA A 31 13.20 1.90 8.17
C ALA A 31 14.12 1.55 6.98
N LYS A 32 15.24 0.87 7.25
CA LYS A 32 16.13 0.36 6.20
C LYS A 32 15.49 -0.81 5.44
N ALA A 33 14.87 -1.75 6.16
CA ALA A 33 14.16 -2.88 5.56
C ALA A 33 12.99 -2.41 4.67
N SER A 34 12.17 -1.46 5.16
CA SER A 34 11.06 -0.89 4.38
C SER A 34 11.54 -0.22 3.08
N ARG A 35 12.65 0.53 3.12
CA ARG A 35 13.23 1.14 1.90
C ARG A 35 13.75 0.10 0.91
N ALA A 36 14.40 -0.95 1.40
CA ALA A 36 14.85 -2.04 0.54
C ALA A 36 13.67 -2.75 -0.13
N LEU A 37 12.59 -3.01 0.62
CA LEU A 37 11.39 -3.62 0.09
C LEU A 37 10.69 -2.71 -0.95
N ALA A 38 10.63 -1.40 -0.68
CA ALA A 38 10.07 -0.43 -1.63
C ALA A 38 10.89 -0.37 -2.93
N ALA A 39 12.22 -0.41 -2.85
CA ALA A 39 13.08 -0.44 -4.03
C ALA A 39 12.86 -1.71 -4.87
N LEU A 40 12.75 -2.87 -4.21
CA LEU A 40 12.42 -4.14 -4.89
C LEU A 40 11.02 -4.09 -5.52
N ALA A 41 10.03 -3.55 -4.81
CA ALA A 41 8.68 -3.40 -5.31
C ALA A 41 8.64 -2.47 -6.54
N HIS A 42 9.41 -1.38 -6.54
CA HIS A 42 9.54 -0.50 -7.71
C HIS A 42 10.25 -1.18 -8.89
N GLY A 43 11.23 -2.05 -8.64
CA GLY A 43 11.88 -2.83 -9.68
C GLY A 43 10.98 -3.89 -10.31
N LEU A 44 10.05 -4.45 -9.51
CA LEU A 44 9.05 -5.42 -9.97
C LEU A 44 7.81 -4.77 -10.57
N ALA A 45 7.49 -3.54 -10.16
CA ALA A 45 6.40 -2.78 -10.74
C ALA A 45 6.74 -2.45 -12.19
N LYS A 46 6.00 -3.06 -13.12
CA LYS A 46 6.06 -2.66 -14.53
C LYS A 46 5.74 -1.16 -14.57
N PRO A 47 6.60 -0.30 -15.15
CA PRO A 47 6.26 1.11 -15.29
C PRO A 47 4.91 1.19 -15.99
N ALA A 48 3.95 1.88 -15.37
CA ALA A 48 2.70 2.19 -16.03
C ALA A 48 3.07 2.91 -17.32
N ALA A 49 2.75 2.30 -18.46
CA ALA A 49 2.82 3.01 -19.73
C ALA A 49 2.04 4.32 -19.55
N PRO A 50 2.49 5.45 -20.13
CA PRO A 50 1.69 6.66 -20.10
C PRO A 50 0.30 6.31 -20.60
N THR A 51 -0.66 6.29 -19.67
CA THR A 51 -2.07 6.04 -19.97
C THR A 51 -2.49 7.20 -20.86
N ARG A 52 -2.55 6.97 -22.17
CA ARG A 52 -3.43 7.78 -23.02
C ARG A 52 -4.81 7.67 -22.39
N ASP A 53 -5.49 8.80 -22.23
CA ASP A 53 -6.89 8.79 -21.81
C ASP A 53 -7.62 7.74 -22.64
N PRO A 54 -8.23 6.72 -21.99
CA PRO A 54 -8.93 5.68 -22.73
C PRO A 54 -10.05 6.36 -23.52
N ARG A 55 -9.84 6.50 -24.83
CA ARG A 55 -10.86 6.98 -25.75
C ARG A 55 -11.84 5.85 -25.97
N LEU A 56 -12.88 5.83 -25.14
CA LEU A 56 -14.06 5.00 -25.36
C LEU A 56 -14.77 5.50 -26.62
N GLU A 57 -14.59 4.78 -27.73
CA GLU A 57 -15.36 5.01 -28.96
C GLU A 57 -16.64 4.18 -28.89
N PHE A 58 -17.80 4.84 -28.79
CA PHE A 58 -19.11 4.19 -28.85
C PHE A 58 -19.53 4.02 -30.31
N TYR A 59 -19.46 2.79 -30.81
CA TYR A 59 -19.97 2.43 -32.13
C TYR A 59 -21.48 2.13 -32.03
N SER A 60 -22.32 3.16 -32.24
CA SER A 60 -23.79 3.02 -32.24
C SER A 60 -24.37 2.48 -33.55
N GLU A 61 -23.57 2.41 -34.62
CA GLU A 61 -24.03 1.89 -35.92
C GLU A 61 -23.76 0.38 -36.05
N ALA A 62 -24.74 -0.40 -35.59
CA ALA A 62 -25.27 -1.66 -36.14
C ALA A 62 -24.35 -2.66 -36.86
N GLY A 63 -23.11 -2.86 -36.39
CA GLY A 63 -22.25 -3.96 -36.86
C GLY A 63 -21.35 -4.61 -35.80
N ALA A 64 -21.17 -3.96 -34.65
CA ALA A 64 -20.43 -4.55 -33.54
C ALA A 64 -21.34 -5.56 -32.80
N PRO A 65 -20.92 -6.80 -32.57
CA PRO A 65 -21.70 -7.78 -31.83
C PRO A 65 -22.03 -7.23 -30.44
N GLU A 66 -23.33 -7.20 -30.11
CA GLU A 66 -23.86 -6.67 -28.86
C GLU A 66 -23.08 -7.23 -27.65
N GLY A 67 -22.58 -6.34 -26.79
CA GLY A 67 -21.82 -6.71 -25.60
C GLY A 67 -20.32 -6.92 -25.81
N ALA A 68 -19.78 -6.76 -27.01
CA ALA A 68 -18.33 -6.78 -27.25
C ALA A 68 -17.64 -5.49 -26.76
N LEU A 69 -16.55 -5.64 -26.01
CA LEU A 69 -15.70 -4.55 -25.55
C LEU A 69 -14.50 -4.43 -26.47
N TYR A 70 -14.26 -3.22 -26.98
CA TYR A 70 -13.11 -2.90 -27.82
C TYR A 70 -12.19 -1.90 -27.10
N LEU A 71 -10.88 -2.11 -27.22
CA LEU A 71 -9.85 -1.15 -26.83
C LEU A 71 -8.95 -0.94 -28.04
N ASP A 72 -8.77 0.32 -28.47
CA ASP A 72 -8.00 0.67 -29.68
C ASP A 72 -8.44 -0.06 -30.96
N GLY A 73 -9.72 -0.45 -31.05
CA GLY A 73 -10.27 -1.21 -32.18
C GLY A 73 -10.07 -2.72 -32.11
N GLU A 74 -9.39 -3.23 -31.06
CA GLU A 74 -9.24 -4.67 -30.82
C GLU A 74 -10.29 -5.20 -29.84
N LEU A 75 -10.86 -6.38 -30.14
CA LEU A 75 -11.83 -7.06 -29.26
C LEU A 75 -11.11 -7.59 -28.02
N VAL A 76 -11.45 -7.06 -26.84
CA VAL A 76 -10.82 -7.45 -25.57
C VAL A 76 -11.71 -8.29 -24.66
N GLY A 77 -13.01 -8.41 -24.96
CA GLY A 77 -13.91 -9.28 -24.20
C GLY A 77 -15.38 -9.03 -24.47
N TYR A 78 -16.23 -9.70 -23.70
CA TYR A 78 -17.69 -9.54 -23.73
C TYR A 78 -18.22 -9.20 -22.34
N VAL A 79 -19.20 -8.30 -22.26
CA VAL A 79 -19.89 -7.96 -21.01
C VAL A 79 -20.93 -9.04 -20.72
N GLU A 80 -20.72 -9.79 -19.65
CA GLU A 80 -21.68 -10.80 -19.21
C GLU A 80 -23.01 -10.15 -18.79
N GLY A 81 -24.13 -10.70 -19.28
CA GLY A 81 -25.48 -10.26 -18.93
C GLY A 81 -26.14 -9.27 -19.88
N VAL A 82 -25.43 -8.75 -20.89
CA VAL A 82 -26.05 -7.95 -21.97
C VAL A 82 -26.70 -8.91 -22.96
N ARG A 83 -28.04 -9.00 -22.96
CA ARG A 83 -28.81 -9.91 -23.82
C ARG A 83 -29.71 -9.22 -24.86
N ARG A 84 -29.66 -7.89 -24.97
CA ARG A 84 -30.20 -6.96 -26.00
C ARG A 84 -30.48 -5.60 -25.35
N LEU A 85 -30.35 -4.51 -26.11
CA LEU A 85 -30.96 -3.20 -25.82
C LEU A 85 -32.11 -2.96 -26.78
#